data_AF-A0A1X7UQV8-F1
#
_entry.id   AF-A0A1X7UQV8-F1
#
_cell.length_a   1.000
_cell.length_b   1.000
_cell.length_c   1.000
_cell.angle_alpha   90.00
_cell.angle_beta   90.00
_cell.angle_gamma   90.00
#
_symmetry.space_group_name_H-M   'P 1'
#
loop_
_entity.id
_entity.type
_entity.pdbx_description
1 polymer ?
#
loop_
_entity_poly.entity_id
_entity_poly.type
_entity_poly.pdbx_seq_one_letter_code
_entity_poly.pdbx_strand_id
1 'polypeptide(L)'
;MRGAPLYHTLLSIENAPVVGIDRPEEVCSFIHDRITCHMPDSNMLPDLNFLVTKYQMHKCSKYWKQNIKVGKTYVSRCQFDFLRPVRDSICINDVKDSLKSCNKIYHLT
;
A
#
# COMPACT_ATOMS: atom_id res chain seq x y z
N MET A 1 14.87 16.84 2.73
CA MET A 1 13.61 16.88 3.50
C MET A 1 13.14 15.45 3.70
N ARG A 2 13.06 14.98 4.96
CA ARG A 2 12.30 13.76 5.29
C ARG A 2 10.82 14.04 4.97
N GLY A 3 10.08 13.05 4.48
CA GLY A 3 8.73 13.23 3.90
C GLY A 3 7.69 13.82 4.86
N ALA A 4 6.48 14.04 4.34
CA ALA A 4 5.34 14.46 5.17
C ALA A 4 5.11 13.47 6.34
N PRO A 5 4.58 13.93 7.50
CA PRO A 5 4.25 13.05 8.62
C PRO A 5 3.35 11.90 8.18
N LEU A 6 3.73 10.67 8.55
CA LEU A 6 2.92 9.48 8.32
C LEU A 6 2.08 9.21 9.58
N TYR A 7 0.77 9.34 9.45
CA TYR A 7 -0.17 9.02 10.52
C TYR A 7 -0.62 7.57 10.40
N HIS A 8 -0.59 6.84 11.51
CA HIS A 8 -1.16 5.50 11.62
C HIS A 8 -2.42 5.55 12.48
N THR A 9 -3.46 4.84 12.05
CA THR A 9 -4.70 4.67 12.81
C THR A 9 -5.02 3.19 12.87
N LEU A 10 -5.35 2.68 14.05
CA LEU A 10 -5.91 1.35 14.22
C LEU A 10 -7.39 1.49 14.59
N LEU A 11 -8.24 0.76 13.87
CA LEU A 11 -9.67 0.71 14.10
C LEU A 11 -10.06 -0.74 14.40
N SER A 12 -10.76 -0.96 15.50
CA SER A 12 -11.42 -2.24 15.78
C SER A 12 -12.86 -2.13 15.32
N ILE A 13 -13.27 -2.99 14.40
CA ILE A 13 -14.63 -3.03 13.88
C ILE A 13 -15.30 -4.28 14.42
N GLU A 14 -16.46 -4.12 15.04
CA GLU A 14 -17.24 -5.23 15.55
C GLU A 14 -17.62 -6.18 14.39
N ASN A 15 -17.50 -7.49 14.64
CA ASN A 15 -17.85 -8.54 13.67
C ASN A 15 -17.05 -8.50 12.35
N ALA A 16 -15.87 -7.88 12.33
CA ALA A 16 -14.97 -7.95 11.19
C ALA A 16 -14.40 -9.37 11.02
N PRO A 17 -14.31 -9.89 9.78
CA PRO A 17 -13.70 -11.18 9.52
C PRO A 17 -12.20 -11.16 9.81
N VAL A 18 -11.66 -12.30 10.24
CA VAL A 18 -10.28 -12.49 10.67
C VAL A 18 -9.46 -13.17 9.58
N VAL A 19 -8.41 -12.49 9.13
CA VAL A 19 -7.46 -13.00 8.13
C VAL A 19 -6.85 -14.32 8.61
N GLY A 20 -6.92 -15.36 7.77
CA GLY A 20 -6.37 -16.68 8.05
C GLY A 20 -7.27 -17.59 8.90
N ILE A 21 -8.44 -17.10 9.33
CA ILE A 21 -9.48 -17.89 9.99
C ILE A 21 -10.71 -17.96 9.08
N ASP A 22 -11.26 -16.79 8.72
CA ASP A 22 -12.42 -16.69 7.84
C ASP A 22 -12.02 -16.82 6.37
N ARG A 23 -13.02 -17.03 5.50
CA ARG A 23 -12.77 -17.25 4.07
C ARG A 23 -12.16 -16.00 3.42
N PRO A 24 -11.15 -16.14 2.54
CA PRO A 24 -10.54 -15.01 1.85
C PRO A 24 -11.55 -14.11 1.14
N GLU A 25 -12.60 -14.69 0.57
CA GLU A 25 -13.67 -13.95 -0.13
C GLU A 25 -14.47 -13.07 0.83
N GLU A 26 -14.77 -13.55 2.04
CA GLU A 26 -15.47 -12.80 3.08
C GLU A 26 -14.62 -11.63 3.57
N VAL A 27 -13.32 -11.86 3.80
CA VAL A 27 -12.36 -10.81 4.17
C VAL A 27 -12.24 -9.77 3.05
N CYS A 28 -12.04 -10.21 1.81
CA CYS A 28 -11.94 -9.32 0.65
C CYS A 28 -13.20 -8.47 0.47
N SER A 29 -14.38 -9.09 0.56
CA SER A 29 -15.66 -8.38 0.43
C SER A 29 -15.85 -7.36 1.54
N PHE A 30 -15.51 -7.71 2.78
CA PHE A 30 -15.62 -6.80 3.93
C PHE A 30 -14.71 -5.56 3.77
N ILE A 31 -13.48 -5.76 3.31
CA ILE A 31 -12.53 -4.68 3.02
C ILE A 31 -13.06 -3.81 1.87
N HIS A 32 -13.48 -4.43 0.77
CA HIS A 32 -13.92 -3.71 -0.43
C HIS A 32 -15.14 -2.81 -0.19
N ASP A 33 -16.08 -3.27 0.64
CA ASP A 33 -17.30 -2.53 1.00
C ASP A 33 -17.01 -1.27 1.84
N ARG A 34 -15.92 -1.26 2.61
CA ARG A 34 -15.62 -0.19 3.59
C ARG A 34 -14.42 0.68 3.23
N ILE A 35 -13.47 0.14 2.47
CA ILE A 35 -12.21 0.77 2.15
C ILE A 35 -12.05 0.80 0.64
N THR A 36 -11.87 2.01 0.11
CA THR A 36 -11.62 2.22 -1.31
C THR A 36 -10.32 2.96 -1.54
N CYS A 37 -9.59 2.54 -2.56
CA CYS A 37 -8.46 3.29 -3.10
C CYS A 37 -8.85 4.10 -4.35
N HIS A 38 -10.13 4.09 -4.74
CA HIS A 38 -10.61 4.89 -5.86
C HIS A 38 -10.49 6.38 -5.54
N MET A 39 -10.08 7.16 -6.54
CA MET A 39 -10.06 8.61 -6.41
C MET A 39 -11.50 9.11 -6.23
N PRO A 40 -11.79 9.92 -5.19
CA PRO A 40 -13.11 10.51 -5.02
C PRO A 40 -13.50 11.35 -6.24
N ASP A 41 -14.77 11.31 -6.66
CA ASP A 41 -15.23 12.13 -7.78
C ASP A 41 -15.16 13.62 -7.43
N SER A 42 -14.58 14.43 -8.31
CA SER A 42 -14.34 15.85 -8.05
C SER A 42 -15.61 16.71 -8.08
N ASN A 43 -16.68 16.23 -8.73
CA ASN A 43 -17.95 16.93 -8.80
C ASN A 43 -18.85 16.57 -7.60
N MET A 44 -18.84 15.31 -7.17
CA MET A 44 -19.65 14.82 -6.05
C MET A 44 -18.99 15.06 -4.69
N LEU A 45 -17.67 14.90 -4.59
CA LEU A 45 -16.91 14.98 -3.33
C LEU A 45 -15.66 15.89 -3.49
N PRO A 46 -15.84 17.18 -3.81
CA PRO A 46 -14.75 18.08 -4.16
C PRO A 46 -13.70 18.23 -3.05
N ASP A 47 -14.13 18.37 -1.79
CA ASP A 47 -13.22 18.54 -0.65
C ASP A 47 -12.39 17.27 -0.40
N LEU A 48 -13.04 16.10 -0.47
CA LEU A 48 -12.35 14.82 -0.28
C LEU A 48 -11.37 14.57 -1.43
N ASN A 49 -11.79 14.83 -2.68
CA ASN A 49 -10.92 14.76 -3.83
C ASN A 49 -9.69 15.66 -3.65
N PHE A 50 -9.88 16.90 -3.20
CA PHE A 50 -8.80 17.84 -2.93
C PHE A 50 -7.82 17.30 -1.87
N LEU A 51 -8.32 16.81 -0.74
CA LEU A 51 -7.50 16.27 0.35
C LEU A 51 -6.68 15.06 -0.11
N VAL A 52 -7.32 14.09 -0.77
CA VAL A 52 -6.64 12.88 -1.29
C VAL A 52 -5.58 13.27 -2.32
N THR A 53 -5.93 14.12 -3.29
CA THR A 53 -5.01 14.57 -4.35
C THR A 53 -3.82 15.33 -3.78
N LYS A 54 -4.06 16.18 -2.77
CA LYS A 54 -3.02 17.05 -2.20
C LYS A 54 -2.04 16.27 -1.32
N TYR A 55 -2.53 15.36 -0.48
CA TYR A 55 -1.75 14.78 0.61
C TYR A 55 -1.44 13.29 0.46
N GLN A 56 -2.26 12.51 -0.27
CA GLN A 56 -2.08 11.06 -0.39
C GLN A 56 -1.42 10.63 -1.70
N MET A 57 -1.38 11.50 -2.71
CA MET A 57 -0.72 11.22 -3.99
C MET A 57 0.80 11.15 -3.85
N HIS A 58 1.38 10.07 -4.38
CA HIS A 58 2.83 9.90 -4.40
C HIS A 58 3.50 10.96 -5.30
N LYS A 59 4.39 11.77 -4.72
CA LYS A 59 5.26 12.70 -5.45
C LYS A 59 6.71 12.21 -5.38
N CYS A 60 7.18 11.62 -6.47
CA CYS A 60 8.54 11.08 -6.54
C CYS A 60 9.58 12.19 -6.63
N SER A 61 10.30 12.45 -5.53
CA SER A 61 11.40 13.42 -5.49
C SER A 61 12.72 12.81 -5.95
N LYS A 62 13.73 13.64 -6.27
CA LYS A 62 15.09 13.17 -6.61
C LYS A 62 15.71 12.30 -5.50
N TYR A 63 15.41 12.60 -4.24
CA TYR A 63 15.90 11.83 -3.08
C TYR A 63 15.35 10.39 -3.07
N TRP A 64 14.10 10.22 -3.52
CA TRP A 64 13.43 8.92 -3.60
C TRP A 64 13.67 8.20 -4.93
N LYS A 65 14.49 8.76 -5.83
CA LYS A 65 14.89 8.10 -7.08
C LYS A 65 16.25 7.44 -6.89
N GLN A 66 16.37 6.22 -7.41
CA GLN A 66 17.61 5.47 -7.46
C GLN A 66 17.93 5.10 -8.91
N ASN A 67 19.21 5.17 -9.27
CA ASN A 67 19.68 4.71 -10.57
C ASN A 67 19.99 3.22 -10.47
N ILE A 68 19.22 2.41 -11.20
CA ILE A 68 19.38 0.96 -11.25
C ILE A 68 19.99 0.62 -12.61
N LYS A 69 21.01 -0.23 -12.62
CA LYS A 69 21.60 -0.74 -13.86
C LYS A 69 20.71 -1.85 -14.42
N VAL A 70 20.24 -1.68 -15.65
CA VAL A 70 19.46 -2.68 -16.39
C VAL A 70 20.22 -2.97 -17.69
N GLY A 71 20.90 -4.12 -17.74
CA GLY A 71 21.82 -4.45 -18.83
C GLY A 71 23.00 -3.47 -18.91
N LYS A 72 23.12 -2.75 -20.03
CA LYS A 72 24.17 -1.74 -20.26
C LYS A 72 23.75 -0.31 -19.89
N THR A 73 22.49 -0.09 -19.52
CA THR A 73 21.91 1.25 -19.31
C THR A 73 21.55 1.47 -17.85
N TYR A 74 21.61 2.71 -17.38
CA TYR A 74 21.08 3.10 -16.07
C TYR A 74 19.67 3.69 -16.22
N VAL A 75 18.76 3.26 -15.37
CA VAL A 75 17.38 3.75 -15.34
C VAL A 75 17.10 4.32 -13.96
N SER A 76 16.62 5.55 -13.90
CA SER A 76 16.17 6.17 -12.66
C SER A 76 14.78 5.64 -12.31
N ARG A 77 14.65 4.92 -11.19
CA ARG A 77 13.36 4.43 -10.67
C ARG A 77 13.08 4.93 -9.26
N CYS A 78 11.80 5.02 -8.88
CA CYS A 78 11.43 5.27 -7.50
C CYS A 78 11.92 4.12 -6.61
N GLN A 79 12.51 4.42 -5.46
CA GLN A 79 12.97 3.43 -4.47
C GLN A 79 11.81 2.54 -3.96
N PHE A 80 10.59 3.05 -3.98
CA PHE A 80 9.38 2.34 -3.57
C PHE A 80 8.62 1.69 -4.74
N ASP A 81 9.19 1.75 -5.94
CA ASP A 81 8.62 1.16 -7.16
C ASP A 81 7.24 1.74 -7.56
N PHE A 82 7.02 3.03 -7.27
CA PHE A 82 5.92 3.79 -7.89
C PHE A 82 6.31 4.19 -9.33
N LEU A 83 5.43 4.15 -10.32
CA LEU A 83 3.98 3.87 -10.28
C LEU A 83 3.68 2.36 -10.30
N ARG A 84 2.99 1.86 -9.27
CA ARG A 84 2.49 0.48 -9.28
C ARG A 84 1.32 0.38 -10.26
N PRO A 85 1.22 -0.70 -11.05
CA PRO A 85 0.06 -0.90 -11.92
C PRO A 85 -1.21 -0.95 -11.08
N VAL A 86 -2.29 -0.37 -11.62
CA VAL A 86 -3.62 -0.49 -11.03
C VAL A 86 -3.99 -1.97 -10.99
N ARG A 87 -4.63 -2.38 -9.90
CA ARG A 87 -5.19 -3.73 -9.74
C ARG A 87 -6.68 -3.62 -9.60
N ASP A 88 -7.41 -4.41 -10.37
CA ASP A 88 -8.87 -4.45 -10.35
C ASP A 88 -9.41 -5.39 -9.25
N SER A 89 -8.53 -6.19 -8.65
CA SER A 89 -8.86 -7.13 -7.58
C SER A 89 -7.96 -6.95 -6.35
N ILE A 90 -8.55 -7.22 -5.19
CA ILE A 90 -7.81 -7.30 -3.93
C ILE A 90 -6.98 -8.58 -3.94
N CYS A 91 -5.72 -8.48 -3.53
CA CYS A 91 -4.88 -9.64 -3.28
C CYS A 91 -4.51 -9.66 -1.80
N ILE A 92 -4.92 -10.71 -1.09
CA ILE A 92 -4.49 -10.97 0.28
C ILE A 92 -3.45 -12.08 0.22
N ASN A 93 -2.25 -11.78 0.70
CA ASN A 93 -1.22 -12.81 0.88
C ASN A 93 -1.44 -13.48 2.24
N ASP A 94 -1.05 -14.75 2.35
CA ASP A 94 -1.01 -15.40 3.65
C ASP A 94 -0.07 -14.63 4.60
N VAL A 95 -0.43 -14.61 5.89
CA VAL A 95 0.34 -13.89 6.90
C VAL A 95 1.76 -14.46 7.00
N LYS A 96 1.93 -15.79 6.93
CA LYS A 96 3.24 -16.45 7.01
C LYS A 96 4.12 -16.05 5.83
N ASP A 97 3.56 -16.02 4.63
CA ASP A 97 4.29 -15.64 3.41
C ASP A 97 4.70 -14.16 3.41
N SER A 98 3.95 -13.33 4.14
CA SER A 98 4.19 -11.89 4.24
C SER A 98 5.28 -11.52 5.27
N LEU A 99 5.57 -12.41 6.22
CA LEU A 99 6.58 -12.21 7.25
C LEU A 99 7.98 -12.45 6.68
N LYS A 100 8.63 -11.37 6.22
CA LYS A 100 10.04 -11.39 5.78
C LYS A 100 11.02 -11.97 6.81
N SER A 101 10.66 -11.97 8.10
CA SER A 101 11.47 -12.54 9.19
C SER A 101 11.53 -14.06 9.17
N CYS A 102 10.55 -14.75 8.57
CA CYS A 102 10.57 -16.22 8.46
C CYS A 102 11.74 -16.75 7.62
N ASN A 103 12.39 -15.90 6.81
CA ASN A 103 13.59 -16.22 6.03
C ASN A 103 14.91 -15.86 6.73
N LYS A 104 14.87 -15.37 7.98
CA LYS A 104 16.08 -15.02 8.75
C LYS A 104 16.22 -15.95 9.94
N ILE A 105 17.12 -16.92 9.82
CA ILE A 105 17.61 -17.70 10.96
C ILE A 105 18.47 -16.77 11.79
N TYR A 106 17.99 -16.40 12.97
CA TYR A 106 18.79 -15.69 13.95
C TYR A 106 19.50 -16.74 14.81
N HIS A 107 20.80 -16.90 14.63
CA HIS A 107 21.62 -17.62 15.59
C HIS A 107 21.78 -16.73 16.82
N LEU A 108 21.10 -17.09 17.91
CA LEU A 108 21.35 -16.51 19.22
C LEU A 108 22.68 -17.07 19.72
N THR A 109 23.73 -16.26 19.66
CA THR A 109 24.98 -16.47 20.41
C THR A 109 24.83 -15.94 21.83
#